data_AF-A0A399X0W5-F1
#
_entry.id   AF-A0A399X0W5-F1
#
_cell.length_a   1.000
_cell.length_b   1.000
_cell.length_c   1.000
_cell.angle_alpha   90.00
_cell.angle_beta   90.00
_cell.angle_gamma   90.00
#
_symmetry.space_group_name_H-M   'P 1'
#
loop_
_entity.id
_entity.type
_entity.pdbx_description
1 polymer ?
#
loop_
_entity_poly.entity_id
_entity_poly.type
_entity_poly.pdbx_seq_one_letter_code
_entity_poly.pdbx_strand_id
1 'polypeptide(L)'
;MRWLLACLLLLIAVSLVALVSRDACRSAPNLASRFFDERLDPKLDQPLMIAETGLHGRSLKPSEKGSTLLVAAGSCGSCSSSKFDPFAKKWHAFEKVIVVYNGEISQEDRAKLANLPKNVAVLEDRDGRITVKLNALWSPRFFLLDRAGNLIAKQRSNDELPAFLEVQE
;
A
#
# COMPACT_ATOMS: atom_id res chain seq x y z
N MET A 1 -25.56 15.35 -39.43
CA MET A 1 -24.48 16.18 -38.83
C MET A 1 -24.71 16.59 -37.37
N ARG A 2 -25.89 17.09 -36.96
CA ARG A 2 -26.13 17.55 -35.57
C ARG A 2 -25.88 16.48 -34.47
N TRP A 3 -26.22 15.22 -34.72
CA TRP A 3 -26.04 14.12 -33.77
C TRP A 3 -24.57 13.74 -33.51
N LEU A 4 -23.71 13.84 -34.53
CA LEU A 4 -22.27 13.56 -34.39
C LEU A 4 -21.57 14.58 -33.50
N LEU A 5 -21.97 15.86 -33.59
CA LEU A 5 -21.41 16.93 -32.75
C LEU A 5 -21.77 16.74 -31.27
N ALA A 6 -23.00 16.34 -30.98
CA ALA A 6 -23.46 16.08 -29.62
C ALA A 6 -22.74 14.90 -28.96
N CYS A 7 -22.53 13.80 -29.68
CA CYS A 7 -21.76 12.66 -29.18
C CYS A 7 -20.29 13.01 -28.91
N LEU A 8 -19.66 13.81 -29.79
CA LEU A 8 -18.28 14.24 -29.62
C LEU A 8 -18.12 15.14 -28.38
N LEU A 9 -19.03 16.09 -28.16
CA LEU A 9 -19.02 16.96 -26.99
C LEU A 9 -19.21 16.17 -25.68
N LEU A 10 -20.08 15.15 -25.69
CA LEU A 10 -20.29 14.28 -24.53
C LEU A 10 -19.02 13.49 -24.19
N LEU A 11 -18.34 12.93 -25.20
CA LEU A 11 -17.08 12.19 -25.00
C LEU A 11 -15.96 13.09 -24.46
N ILE A 12 -15.87 14.33 -24.95
CA ILE A 12 -14.91 15.32 -24.46
C ILE A 12 -15.22 15.68 -23.00
N ALA A 13 -16.49 15.91 -22.65
CA ALA A 13 -16.89 16.21 -21.28
C ALA A 13 -16.59 15.07 -20.31
N VAL A 14 -16.91 13.82 -20.68
CA VAL A 14 -16.59 12.63 -19.87
C VAL A 14 -15.07 12.47 -19.71
N SER A 15 -14.30 12.70 -20.76
CA SER A 15 -12.83 12.63 -20.72
C SER A 15 -12.25 13.73 -19.81
N LEU A 16 -12.77 14.96 -19.89
CA LEU A 16 -12.37 16.07 -19.02
C LEU A 16 -12.69 15.81 -17.55
N VAL A 17 -13.87 15.28 -17.24
CA VAL A 17 -14.23 14.89 -15.87
C VAL A 17 -13.27 13.81 -15.36
N ALA A 18 -12.98 12.78 -16.17
CA ALA A 18 -12.04 11.72 -15.80
C ALA A 18 -10.60 12.23 -15.60
N LEU A 19 -10.16 13.22 -16.39
CA LEU A 19 -8.85 13.88 -16.23
C LEU A 19 -8.79 14.72 -14.94
N VAL A 20 -9.79 15.56 -14.69
CA VAL A 20 -9.86 16.40 -13.48
C VAL A 20 -9.95 15.55 -12.20
N SER A 21 -10.69 14.44 -12.22
CA SER A 21 -10.75 13.51 -11.08
C SER A 21 -9.43 12.80 -10.79
N ARG A 22 -8.58 12.56 -11.81
CA ARG A 22 -7.24 11.98 -11.61
C ARG A 22 -6.28 12.95 -10.95
N ASP A 23 -6.33 14.24 -11.31
CA ASP A 23 -5.42 15.25 -10.76
C ASP A 23 -5.75 15.64 -9.32
N ALA A 24 -7.01 15.54 -8.90
CA ALA A 24 -7.43 15.78 -7.51
C ALA A 24 -6.80 14.79 -6.52
N CYS A 25 -6.61 13.52 -6.91
CA CYS A 25 -5.93 12.52 -6.06
C CYS A 25 -4.38 12.64 -6.14
N ARG A 26 -3.85 13.33 -7.17
CA ARG A 26 -2.40 13.57 -7.35
C ARG A 26 -1.85 14.80 -6.62
N SER A 27 -2.67 15.83 -6.43
CA SER A 27 -2.15 17.19 -6.18
C SER A 27 -2.54 17.80 -4.83
N ALA A 28 -3.32 17.10 -4.00
CA ALA A 28 -3.49 17.55 -2.62
C ALA A 28 -2.12 17.43 -1.92
N PRO A 29 -1.51 18.54 -1.44
CA PRO A 29 -0.31 18.44 -0.62
C PRO A 29 -0.65 17.50 0.53
N ASN A 30 0.18 16.48 0.73
CA ASN A 30 -0.06 15.45 1.71
C ASN A 30 0.04 16.08 3.10
N LEU A 31 -1.03 16.69 3.59
CA LEU A 31 -1.06 17.44 4.85
C LEU A 31 -0.57 16.56 6.01
N ALA A 32 -0.74 15.25 5.90
CA ALA A 32 -0.22 14.26 6.82
C ALA A 32 1.31 14.34 7.01
N SER A 33 2.08 14.72 5.98
CA SER A 33 3.54 14.92 6.10
C SER A 33 3.91 16.07 7.03
N ARG A 34 3.06 17.10 7.17
CA ARG A 34 3.29 18.21 8.11
C ARG A 34 3.08 17.82 9.57
N PHE A 35 2.33 16.75 9.82
CA PHE A 35 2.08 16.20 11.15
C PHE A 35 2.90 14.95 11.43
N PHE A 36 3.81 14.57 10.52
CA PHE A 36 4.67 13.43 10.71
C PHE A 36 5.74 13.71 11.78
N ASP A 37 5.81 12.82 12.75
CA ASP A 37 6.85 12.81 13.77
C ASP A 37 7.59 11.48 13.71
N GLU A 38 8.83 11.50 13.24
CA GLU A 38 9.68 10.30 13.13
C GLU A 38 9.91 9.62 14.48
N ARG A 39 9.77 10.35 15.60
CA ARG A 39 9.91 9.78 16.95
C ARG A 39 8.82 8.76 17.28
N LEU A 40 7.69 8.80 16.57
CA LEU A 40 6.59 7.85 16.69
C LEU A 40 6.79 6.61 15.82
N ASP A 41 7.81 6.58 14.96
CA ASP A 41 8.07 5.40 14.16
C ASP A 41 8.50 4.21 15.01
N PRO A 42 8.20 2.98 14.55
CA PRO A 42 8.83 1.80 15.11
C PRO A 42 10.36 1.91 15.03
N LYS A 43 11.02 1.46 16.09
CA LYS A 43 12.48 1.44 16.18
C LYS A 43 13.02 0.32 15.29
N LEU A 44 14.20 0.56 14.72
CA LEU A 44 14.93 -0.49 14.02
C LEU A 44 15.35 -1.59 15.00
N ASP A 45 15.60 -2.78 14.47
CA ASP A 45 16.02 -3.99 15.18
C ASP A 45 15.02 -4.46 16.25
N GLN A 46 13.75 -4.06 16.11
CA GLN A 46 12.65 -4.51 16.96
C GLN A 46 11.62 -5.29 16.15
N PRO A 47 11.01 -6.34 16.75
CA PRO A 47 9.96 -7.09 16.08
C PRO A 47 8.73 -6.22 15.85
N LEU A 48 8.16 -6.27 14.64
CA LEU A 48 6.86 -5.67 14.39
C LEU A 48 5.74 -6.65 14.76
N MET A 49 4.97 -6.29 15.78
CA MET A 49 3.82 -7.08 16.23
C MET A 49 2.64 -6.90 15.27
N ILE A 50 2.56 -7.77 14.27
CA ILE A 50 1.41 -7.94 13.38
C ILE A 50 0.69 -9.26 13.68
N ALA A 51 -0.55 -9.41 13.21
CA ALA A 51 -1.27 -10.67 13.34
C ALA A 51 -0.52 -11.82 12.65
N GLU A 52 -0.70 -13.07 13.11
CA GLU A 52 -0.04 -14.23 12.50
C GLU A 52 -0.70 -14.69 11.19
N THR A 53 -1.97 -14.36 11.01
CA THR A 53 -2.81 -14.84 9.91
C THR A 53 -3.58 -13.67 9.31
N GLY A 54 -3.56 -13.61 7.97
CA GLY A 54 -4.22 -12.58 7.19
C GLY A 54 -5.49 -13.08 6.53
N LEU A 55 -5.92 -12.33 5.52
CA LEU A 55 -7.05 -12.68 4.68
C LEU A 55 -6.85 -14.06 4.02
N HIS A 56 -7.94 -14.82 3.91
CA HIS A 56 -7.96 -16.16 3.33
C HIS A 56 -7.05 -17.18 4.04
N GLY A 57 -6.75 -16.95 5.32
CA GLY A 57 -5.92 -17.85 6.13
C GLY A 57 -4.44 -17.85 5.74
N ARG A 58 -3.98 -16.89 4.91
CA ARG A 58 -2.58 -16.79 4.52
C ARG A 58 -1.74 -16.38 5.72
N SER A 59 -0.63 -17.07 5.97
CA SER A 59 0.30 -16.71 7.03
C SER A 59 0.91 -15.32 6.78
N LEU A 60 1.05 -14.54 7.84
CA LEU A 60 1.74 -13.25 7.89
C LEU A 60 3.09 -13.35 8.59
N LYS A 61 3.57 -14.56 8.89
CA LYS A 61 4.91 -14.75 9.42
C LYS A 61 5.95 -14.26 8.39
N PRO A 62 7.05 -13.64 8.85
CA PRO A 62 8.18 -13.30 7.98
C PRO A 62 8.71 -14.53 7.24
N SER A 63 9.31 -14.33 6.06
CA SER A 63 9.99 -15.41 5.35
C SER A 63 11.26 -15.84 6.09
N GLU A 64 11.44 -17.15 6.25
CA GLU A 64 12.70 -17.72 6.75
C GLU A 64 13.83 -17.67 5.71
N LYS A 65 13.51 -17.46 4.43
CA LYS A 65 14.47 -17.55 3.32
C LYS A 65 15.07 -16.20 2.92
N GLY A 66 14.37 -15.10 3.15
CA GLY A 66 14.78 -13.77 2.70
C GLY A 66 13.98 -12.66 3.36
N SER A 67 14.12 -11.45 2.82
CA SER A 67 13.49 -10.27 3.40
C SER A 67 11.97 -10.28 3.20
N THR A 68 11.28 -9.68 4.16
CA THR A 68 9.82 -9.50 4.11
C THR A 68 9.51 -8.02 3.93
N LEU A 69 8.81 -7.68 2.86
CA LEU A 69 8.31 -6.33 2.65
C LEU A 69 6.95 -6.18 3.33
N LEU A 70 6.83 -5.25 4.28
CA LEU A 70 5.57 -4.86 4.88
C LEU A 70 5.14 -3.51 4.29
N VAL A 71 3.90 -3.44 3.81
CA VAL A 71 3.33 -2.27 3.14
C VAL A 71 2.09 -1.82 3.87
N ALA A 72 2.14 -0.66 4.50
CA ALA A 72 0.94 0.02 4.99
C ALA A 72 0.28 0.73 3.81
N ALA A 73 -0.67 0.05 3.16
CA ALA A 73 -1.26 0.50 1.90
C ALA A 73 -2.34 1.58 2.07
N GLY A 74 -2.79 1.86 3.30
CA GLY A 74 -3.91 2.77 3.55
C GLY A 74 -5.25 2.10 3.25
N SER A 75 -6.28 2.88 2.90
CA SER A 75 -7.60 2.30 2.59
C SER A 75 -7.60 1.60 1.23
N CYS A 76 -8.38 0.53 1.07
CA CYS A 76 -8.50 -0.21 -0.20
C CYS A 76 -9.19 0.60 -1.33
N GLY A 77 -9.67 1.81 -1.02
CA GLY A 77 -10.31 2.70 -1.99
C GLY A 77 -9.37 3.20 -3.09
N SER A 78 -9.96 3.71 -4.18
CA SER A 78 -9.33 4.05 -5.46
C SER A 78 -8.06 4.91 -5.42
N CYS A 79 -7.80 5.65 -4.33
CA CYS A 79 -6.58 6.43 -4.20
C CYS A 79 -5.34 5.58 -3.82
N SER A 80 -5.46 4.49 -3.05
CA SER A 80 -4.28 3.65 -2.73
C SER A 80 -3.92 2.69 -3.85
N SER A 81 -4.91 2.15 -4.56
CA SER A 81 -4.69 1.23 -5.69
C SER A 81 -3.95 1.90 -6.86
N SER A 82 -4.03 3.23 -6.97
CA SER A 82 -3.24 3.99 -7.95
C SER A 82 -1.75 4.09 -7.60
N LYS A 83 -1.38 3.90 -6.33
CA LYS A 83 -0.01 4.07 -5.81
C LYS A 83 0.69 2.76 -5.47
N PHE A 84 -0.07 1.71 -5.16
CA PHE A 84 0.43 0.38 -4.89
C PHE A 84 -0.46 -0.68 -5.57
N ASP A 85 0.13 -1.45 -6.47
CA ASP A 85 -0.51 -2.60 -7.09
C ASP A 85 0.09 -3.90 -6.51
N PRO A 86 -0.64 -4.67 -5.68
CA PRO A 86 -0.13 -5.90 -5.09
C PRO A 86 0.11 -7.03 -6.11
N PHE A 87 -0.35 -6.88 -7.36
CA PHE A 87 -0.10 -7.83 -8.46
C PHE A 87 1.15 -7.49 -9.28
N ALA A 88 1.81 -6.36 -9.00
CA ALA A 88 2.97 -5.95 -9.77
C ALA A 88 4.15 -6.92 -9.60
N LYS A 89 4.76 -7.33 -10.73
CA LYS A 89 5.87 -8.31 -10.75
C LYS A 89 7.08 -7.90 -9.92
N LYS A 90 7.32 -6.59 -9.73
CA LYS A 90 8.47 -6.09 -8.96
C LYS A 90 8.49 -6.59 -7.51
N TRP A 91 7.32 -6.93 -6.96
CA TRP A 91 7.23 -7.48 -5.60
C TRP A 91 7.70 -8.92 -5.49
N HIS A 92 7.95 -9.61 -6.61
CA HIS A 92 8.53 -10.96 -6.62
C HIS A 92 10.00 -10.96 -6.20
N ALA A 93 10.66 -9.80 -6.13
CA ALA A 93 12.01 -9.68 -5.56
C ALA A 93 12.03 -9.97 -4.05
N PHE A 94 10.88 -9.90 -3.37
CA PHE A 94 10.75 -10.22 -1.96
C PHE A 94 10.18 -11.62 -1.77
N GLU A 95 10.79 -12.38 -0.86
CA GLU A 95 10.31 -13.71 -0.49
C GLU A 95 8.90 -13.66 0.13
N LYS A 96 8.58 -12.56 0.80
CA LYS A 96 7.27 -12.32 1.39
C LYS A 96 6.90 -10.85 1.28
N VAL A 97 5.63 -10.60 0.96
CA VAL A 97 5.03 -9.27 0.95
C VAL A 97 3.78 -9.31 1.80
N ILE A 98 3.69 -8.41 2.78
CA ILE A 98 2.55 -8.27 3.66
C ILE A 98 1.93 -6.90 3.41
N VAL A 99 0.67 -6.88 2.99
CA VAL A 99 -0.06 -5.66 2.68
C VAL A 99 -1.09 -5.42 3.76
N VAL A 100 -0.99 -4.30 4.46
CA VAL A 100 -1.92 -3.88 5.52
C VAL A 100 -2.83 -2.80 4.95
N TYR A 101 -4.13 -3.11 4.85
CA TYR A 101 -5.15 -2.12 4.51
C TYR A 101 -5.78 -1.56 5.78
N ASN A 102 -5.88 -0.24 5.88
CA ASN A 102 -6.60 0.44 6.94
C ASN A 102 -8.11 0.39 6.64
N GLY A 103 -8.87 -0.18 7.58
CA GLY A 103 -10.31 -0.37 7.47
C GLY A 103 -10.71 -1.72 6.90
N GLU A 104 -12.00 -1.84 6.57
CA GLU A 104 -12.58 -3.05 6.00
C GLU A 104 -12.42 -3.09 4.47
N ILE A 105 -12.03 -4.25 3.95
CA ILE A 105 -11.97 -4.54 2.52
C ILE A 105 -13.35 -5.01 2.06
N SER A 106 -13.86 -4.41 0.98
CA SER A 106 -15.13 -4.79 0.38
C SER A 106 -15.15 -6.27 -0.05
N GLN A 107 -16.33 -6.91 -0.07
CA GLN A 107 -16.44 -8.31 -0.50
C GLN A 107 -15.94 -8.51 -1.95
N GLU A 108 -16.18 -7.54 -2.83
CA GLU A 108 -15.69 -7.55 -4.21
C GLU A 108 -14.15 -7.54 -4.26
N ASP A 109 -13.52 -6.65 -3.50
CA ASP A 109 -12.05 -6.56 -3.48
C ASP A 109 -11.43 -7.75 -2.75
N ARG A 110 -12.06 -8.30 -1.71
CA ARG A 110 -11.63 -9.57 -1.08
C ARG A 110 -11.55 -10.71 -2.09
N ALA A 111 -12.54 -10.80 -3.00
CA ALA A 111 -12.55 -11.82 -4.05
C ALA A 111 -11.40 -11.62 -5.04
N LYS A 112 -11.10 -10.38 -5.42
CA LYS A 112 -9.93 -10.05 -6.27
C LYS A 112 -8.62 -10.44 -5.56
N LEU A 113 -8.48 -10.10 -4.28
CA LEU A 113 -7.28 -10.37 -3.48
C LEU A 113 -7.08 -11.87 -3.18
N ALA A 114 -8.08 -12.73 -3.37
CA ALA A 114 -7.92 -14.18 -3.25
C ALA A 114 -6.89 -14.75 -4.25
N ASN A 115 -6.79 -14.11 -5.42
CA ASN A 115 -5.91 -14.52 -6.52
C ASN A 115 -4.50 -13.90 -6.46
N LEU A 116 -4.13 -13.27 -5.33
CA LEU A 116 -2.80 -12.68 -5.17
C LEU A 116 -1.68 -13.73 -5.31
N PRO A 117 -0.49 -13.32 -5.80
CA PRO A 117 0.69 -14.17 -5.81
C PRO A 117 0.93 -14.83 -4.45
N LYS A 118 1.53 -16.03 -4.44
CA LYS A 118 1.67 -16.84 -3.21
C LYS A 118 2.53 -16.17 -2.13
N ASN A 119 3.50 -15.34 -2.52
CA ASN A 119 4.34 -14.60 -1.59
C ASN A 119 3.63 -13.37 -1.00
N VAL A 120 2.47 -12.97 -1.52
CA VAL A 120 1.70 -11.83 -1.02
C VAL A 120 0.63 -12.29 -0.05
N ALA A 121 0.56 -11.66 1.11
CA ALA A 121 -0.50 -11.83 2.10
C ALA A 121 -1.09 -10.47 2.47
N VAL A 122 -2.37 -10.45 2.84
CA VAL A 122 -3.11 -9.22 3.14
C VAL A 122 -3.62 -9.27 4.58
N LEU A 123 -3.54 -8.15 5.27
CA LEU A 123 -4.11 -7.93 6.60
C LEU A 123 -5.08 -6.75 6.56
N GLU A 124 -6.21 -6.89 7.26
CA GLU A 124 -7.14 -5.80 7.51
C GLU A 124 -6.88 -5.19 8.88
N ASP A 125 -6.53 -3.92 8.90
CA ASP A 125 -6.36 -3.11 10.10
C ASP A 125 -7.64 -2.30 10.35
N ARG A 126 -8.69 -3.00 10.78
CA ARG A 126 -10.05 -2.45 10.88
C ARG A 126 -10.16 -1.26 11.84
N ASP A 127 -9.37 -1.24 12.89
CA ASP A 127 -9.37 -0.19 13.91
C ASP A 127 -8.21 0.80 13.75
N GLY A 128 -7.41 0.66 12.70
CA GLY A 128 -6.27 1.52 12.42
C GLY A 128 -5.10 1.37 13.38
N ARG A 129 -5.13 0.42 14.33
CA ARG A 129 -4.10 0.31 15.37
C ARG A 129 -2.75 -0.05 14.81
N ILE A 130 -2.69 -0.90 13.78
CA ILE A 130 -1.43 -1.28 13.14
C ILE A 130 -0.88 -0.07 12.37
N THR A 131 -1.74 0.62 11.61
CA THR A 131 -1.38 1.83 10.85
C THR A 131 -0.80 2.91 11.76
N VAL A 132 -1.42 3.13 12.92
CA VAL A 132 -0.92 4.09 13.93
C VAL A 132 0.41 3.62 14.53
N LYS A 133 0.55 2.34 14.90
CA LYS A 133 1.81 1.79 15.42
C LYS A 133 2.97 1.86 14.42
N LEU A 134 2.66 1.73 13.13
CA LEU A 134 3.63 1.89 12.04
C LEU A 134 3.87 3.36 11.70
N ASN A 135 3.16 4.30 12.34
CA ASN A 135 3.18 5.72 12.03
C ASN A 135 2.95 5.98 10.53
N ALA A 136 2.08 5.19 9.90
CA ALA A 136 1.84 5.22 8.46
C ALA A 136 0.81 6.31 8.09
N LEU A 137 1.18 7.57 8.36
CA LEU A 137 0.34 8.75 8.12
C LEU A 137 0.12 9.06 6.64
N TRP A 138 1.01 8.57 5.77
CA TRP A 138 0.79 8.51 4.33
C TRP A 138 0.79 7.07 3.86
N SER A 139 0.16 6.86 2.71
CA SER A 139 0.09 5.56 2.07
C SER A 139 0.42 5.64 0.57
N PRO A 140 1.06 4.60 0.02
CA PRO A 140 1.65 3.46 0.75
C PRO A 140 2.90 3.89 1.57
N ARG A 141 3.15 3.22 2.69
CA ARG A 141 4.40 3.32 3.43
C ARG A 141 5.07 1.95 3.56
N PHE A 142 6.37 1.89 3.30
CA PHE A 142 7.12 0.64 3.19
C PHE A 142 8.05 0.40 4.38
N PHE A 143 8.13 -0.86 4.78
CA PHE A 143 8.97 -1.36 5.87
C PHE A 143 9.60 -2.67 5.42
N LEU A 144 10.83 -2.92 5.83
CA LEU A 144 11.56 -4.13 5.52
C LEU A 144 11.87 -4.89 6.80
N LEU A 145 11.53 -6.16 6.82
CA LEU A 145 11.76 -7.05 7.95
C LEU A 145 12.79 -8.11 7.59
N ASP A 146 13.61 -8.47 8.59
CA ASP A 146 14.48 -9.63 8.52
C ASP A 146 13.70 -10.95 8.68
N ARG A 147 14.42 -12.06 8.71
CA ARG A 147 13.85 -13.41 8.85
C ARG A 147 13.20 -13.67 10.21
N ALA A 148 13.60 -12.93 11.24
CA ALA A 148 13.02 -13.01 12.58
C ALA A 148 11.83 -12.06 12.77
N GLY A 149 11.54 -11.21 11.78
CA GLY A 149 10.47 -10.23 11.82
C GLY A 149 10.88 -8.89 12.46
N ASN A 150 12.17 -8.66 12.65
CA ASN A 150 12.67 -7.38 13.13
C ASN A 150 12.71 -6.36 12.00
N LEU A 151 12.38 -5.11 12.33
CA LEU A 151 12.42 -4.00 11.39
C LEU A 151 13.86 -3.59 11.08
N ILE A 152 14.30 -3.76 9.84
CA ILE A 152 15.66 -3.40 9.40
C ILE A 152 15.70 -2.12 8.57
N ALA A 153 14.59 -1.76 7.90
CA ALA A 153 14.49 -0.49 7.18
C ALA A 153 13.03 0.01 7.16
N LYS A 154 12.86 1.33 7.12
CA LYS A 154 11.55 1.98 6.97
C LYS A 154 11.67 3.19 6.06
N GLN A 155 10.65 3.42 5.24
CA GLN A 155 10.54 4.61 4.40
C GLN A 155 10.35 5.85 5.29
N ARG A 156 11.21 6.87 5.14
CA ARG A 156 11.15 8.10 5.94
C ARG A 156 10.31 9.19 5.29
N SER A 157 10.29 9.22 3.95
CA SER A 157 9.48 10.16 3.19
C SER A 157 8.79 9.50 1.99
N ASN A 158 7.69 10.09 1.51
CA ASN A 158 6.92 9.56 0.38
C ASN A 158 7.75 9.52 -0.92
N ASP A 159 8.76 10.36 -1.06
CA ASP A 159 9.55 10.52 -2.29
C ASP A 159 10.74 9.53 -2.39
N GLU A 160 11.06 8.83 -1.29
CA GLU A 160 12.19 7.89 -1.19
C GLU A 160 11.90 6.48 -1.74
N LEU A 161 10.74 6.23 -2.35
CA LEU A 161 10.36 4.86 -2.75
C LEU A 161 11.40 4.17 -3.67
N PRO A 162 11.95 4.81 -4.71
CA PRO A 162 12.97 4.17 -5.55
C PRO A 162 14.20 3.77 -4.75
N ALA A 163 14.74 4.70 -3.95
CA ALA A 163 15.91 4.47 -3.13
C ALA A 163 15.69 3.37 -2.07
N PHE A 164 14.48 3.29 -1.49
CA PHE A 164 14.15 2.26 -0.50
C PHE A 164 14.19 0.83 -1.08
N LEU A 165 13.81 0.69 -2.35
CA LEU A 165 13.77 -0.61 -3.03
C LEU A 165 15.13 -1.02 -3.61
N GLU A 166 16.05 -0.08 -3.82
CA GLU A 166 17.40 -0.32 -4.36
C GLU A 166 18.39 -0.86 -3.30
N VAL A 167 18.12 -0.75 -1.99
CA VAL A 167 18.99 -1.28 -0.91
C VAL A 167 18.93 -2.83 -0.80
N GLN A 168 18.50 -3.52 -1.85
CA GLN A 168 18.23 -4.97 -1.84
C GLN A 168 19.03 -5.77 -2.88
N GLU A 169 19.85 -5.10 -3.72
CA GLU A 169 20.86 -5.74 -4.58
C GLU A 169 22.24 -5.78 -3.88
#